data_AF-A0A9D6MME7-F1
#
_entry.id   AF-A0A9D6MME7-F1
#
_cell.length_a   1.000
_cell.length_b   1.000
_cell.length_c   1.000
_cell.angle_alpha   90.00
_cell.angle_beta   90.00
_cell.angle_gamma   90.00
#
_symmetry.space_group_name_H-M   'P 1'
#
loop_
_entity.id
_entity.type
_entity.pdbx_description
1 polymer ?
#
loop_
_entity_poly.entity_id
_entity_poly.type
_entity_poly.pdbx_seq_one_letter_code
_entity_poly.pdbx_strand_id
1 'polypeptide(L)'
;MAKRSIGAVGCDLPGGVSEFIPFASKASLLDWDVVVFWPTIARYVSRSYEKYNGRPSLSDSDSVALREAAEHWRREMSEALRAGKTVFIFLPGREEVYVDTGERQHSGTGRNRRTTRIVADFNNYKVLPVDLTSM
;
A
#
# COMPACT_ATOMS: atom_id res chain seq x y z
N MET A 1 -32.52 -6.04 14.66
CA MET A 1 -31.60 -5.33 13.75
C MET A 1 -30.75 -6.38 13.04
N ALA A 2 -30.50 -6.22 11.74
CA ALA A 2 -29.53 -7.08 11.04
C ALA A 2 -28.12 -6.81 11.58
N LYS A 3 -27.32 -7.86 11.78
CA LYS A 3 -25.91 -7.75 12.17
C LYS A 3 -25.15 -7.16 10.98
N ARG A 4 -24.49 -6.02 11.16
CA ARG A 4 -23.62 -5.43 10.13
C ARG A 4 -22.33 -6.22 10.03
N SER A 5 -21.83 -6.45 8.81
CA SER A 5 -20.54 -7.09 8.58
C SER A 5 -19.41 -6.06 8.64
N ILE A 6 -18.28 -6.43 9.26
CA ILE A 6 -17.11 -5.57 9.43
C ILE A 6 -15.87 -6.27 8.87
N GLY A 7 -15.20 -5.63 7.91
CA GLY A 7 -13.91 -6.06 7.38
C GLY A 7 -12.79 -5.14 7.86
N ALA A 8 -11.67 -5.70 8.33
CA ALA A 8 -10.52 -4.94 8.83
C ALA A 8 -9.29 -5.21 7.97
N VAL A 9 -8.89 -4.24 7.15
CA VAL A 9 -7.73 -4.35 6.26
C VAL A 9 -6.47 -3.87 6.95
N GLY A 10 -5.47 -4.75 7.02
CA GLY A 10 -4.14 -4.44 7.54
C GLY A 10 -4.05 -4.38 9.07
N CYS A 11 -5.17 -4.39 9.78
CA CYS A 11 -5.24 -4.45 11.24
C CYS A 11 -6.23 -5.51 11.73
N ASP A 12 -6.00 -6.00 12.93
CA ASP A 12 -6.95 -6.84 13.66
C ASP A 12 -7.67 -5.99 14.71
N LEU A 13 -8.99 -6.16 14.83
CA LEU A 13 -9.77 -5.48 15.87
C LEU A 13 -10.03 -6.44 17.02
N PRO A 14 -9.64 -6.07 18.26
CA PRO A 14 -9.91 -6.89 19.42
C PRO A 14 -11.41 -7.23 19.56
N GLY A 15 -11.69 -8.43 20.07
CA GLY A 15 -13.06 -8.88 20.38
C GLY A 15 -13.76 -9.66 19.28
N GLY A 16 -13.10 -10.00 18.16
CA GLY A 16 -13.64 -10.93 17.16
C GLY A 16 -14.86 -10.39 16.40
N VAL A 17 -14.98 -9.07 16.32
CA VAL A 17 -16.12 -8.38 15.70
C VAL A 17 -15.93 -8.14 14.20
N SER A 18 -14.71 -8.29 13.70
CA SER A 18 -14.34 -8.07 12.30
C SER A 18 -13.60 -9.26 11.70
N GLU A 19 -13.71 -9.38 10.38
CA GLU A 19 -12.86 -10.27 9.59
C GLU A 19 -11.52 -9.59 9.29
N PHE A 20 -10.40 -10.25 9.63
CA PHE A 20 -9.07 -9.77 9.29
C PHE A 20 -8.77 -9.99 7.81
N ILE A 21 -8.37 -8.91 7.14
CA ILE A 21 -8.02 -8.90 5.72
C ILE A 21 -6.56 -8.46 5.60
N PRO A 22 -5.66 -9.33 5.12
CA PRO A 22 -4.29 -8.94 4.86
C PRO A 22 -4.20 -7.78 3.87
N PHE A 23 -3.27 -6.83 4.08
CA PHE A 23 -3.03 -5.73 3.14
C PHE A 23 -2.66 -6.20 1.72
N ALA A 24 -2.14 -7.42 1.55
CA ALA A 24 -1.84 -7.98 0.23
C ALA A 24 -3.03 -8.71 -0.43
N SER A 25 -4.19 -8.74 0.23
CA SER A 25 -5.39 -9.38 -0.29
C SER A 25 -5.90 -8.68 -1.55
N LYS A 26 -6.65 -9.43 -2.36
CA LYS A 26 -7.42 -8.93 -3.51
C LYS A 26 -8.93 -8.92 -3.22
N ALA A 27 -9.32 -8.97 -1.94
CA ALA A 27 -10.72 -8.95 -1.50
C ALA A 27 -11.45 -7.68 -1.95
N SER A 28 -12.77 -7.78 -2.14
CA SER A 28 -13.60 -6.64 -2.50
C SER A 28 -14.20 -5.98 -1.27
N LEU A 29 -14.03 -4.66 -1.12
CA LEU A 29 -14.58 -3.94 0.03
C LEU A 29 -16.12 -3.86 0.03
N LEU A 30 -16.77 -4.28 -1.06
CA LEU A 30 -18.24 -4.35 -1.16
C LEU A 30 -18.85 -5.47 -0.31
N ASP A 31 -18.06 -6.47 0.09
CA ASP A 31 -18.49 -7.63 0.88
C ASP A 31 -18.86 -7.25 2.33
N TRP A 32 -18.41 -6.07 2.80
CA TRP A 32 -18.68 -5.58 4.16
C TRP A 32 -19.53 -4.31 4.18
N ASP A 33 -20.29 -4.10 5.25
CA ASP A 33 -21.05 -2.86 5.47
C ASP A 33 -20.17 -1.74 6.02
N VAL A 34 -19.22 -2.13 6.87
CA VAL A 34 -18.23 -1.25 7.49
C VAL A 34 -16.84 -1.80 7.21
N VAL A 35 -15.94 -0.93 6.75
CA VAL A 35 -14.54 -1.25 6.54
C VAL A 35 -13.70 -0.45 7.52
N VAL A 36 -12.79 -1.12 8.20
CA VAL A 36 -11.69 -0.50 8.92
C VAL A 36 -10.41 -0.69 8.12
N PHE A 37 -9.69 0.38 7.85
CA PHE A 37 -8.51 0.35 7.00
C PHE A 37 -7.30 0.94 7.72
N TRP A 38 -6.23 0.14 7.82
CA TRP A 38 -4.93 0.58 8.33
C TRP A 38 -3.90 0.58 7.19
N PRO A 39 -3.61 1.74 6.56
CA PRO A 39 -2.68 1.84 5.43
C PRO A 39 -1.23 1.78 5.92
N THR A 40 -0.79 0.67 6.52
CA THR A 40 0.63 0.47 6.85
C THR A 40 1.34 -0.31 5.73
N ILE A 41 2.54 0.15 5.38
CA ILE A 41 3.48 -0.52 4.50
C ILE A 41 4.69 -1.07 5.27
N ALA A 42 4.62 -1.15 6.61
CA ALA A 42 5.68 -1.62 7.49
C ALA A 42 6.24 -3.00 7.09
N ARG A 43 5.41 -3.88 6.52
CA ARG A 43 5.87 -5.19 6.01
C ARG A 43 6.92 -5.05 4.90
N TYR A 44 6.83 -4.02 4.07
CA TYR A 44 7.75 -3.77 2.98
C TYR A 44 8.99 -3.03 3.47
N VAL A 45 8.80 -2.08 4.40
CA VAL A 45 9.89 -1.36 5.06
C VAL A 45 10.83 -2.32 5.78
N SER A 46 10.29 -3.23 6.60
CA SER A 46 11.07 -4.18 7.40
C SER A 46 11.81 -5.24 6.57
N ARG A 47 11.37 -5.51 5.34
CA ARG A 47 12.01 -6.45 4.41
C ARG A 47 13.09 -5.81 3.54
N SER A 48 13.19 -4.48 3.54
CA SER A 48 14.15 -3.75 2.72
C SER A 48 15.51 -3.68 3.42
N TYR A 49 16.51 -4.29 2.79
CA TYR A 49 17.91 -4.22 3.24
C TYR A 49 18.67 -3.06 2.61
N GLU A 50 18.24 -2.63 1.41
CA GLU A 50 18.88 -1.54 0.68
C GLU A 50 18.33 -0.18 1.11
N LYS A 51 19.19 0.84 1.06
CA LYS A 51 18.79 2.23 1.31
C LYS A 51 19.25 3.12 0.17
N TYR A 52 18.42 4.09 -0.18
CA TYR A 52 18.76 5.18 -1.07
C TYR A 52 18.41 6.49 -0.35
N ASN A 53 19.35 7.46 -0.32
CA ASN A 53 19.20 8.71 0.43
C ASN A 53 18.71 8.52 1.88
N GLY A 54 19.23 7.49 2.57
CA GLY A 54 18.90 7.20 3.97
C GLY A 54 17.54 6.53 4.20
N ARG A 55 16.70 6.37 3.17
CA ARG A 55 15.38 5.71 3.25
C ARG A 55 15.40 4.31 2.62
N PRO A 56 14.53 3.39 3.07
CA PRO A 56 14.44 2.05 2.49
C PRO A 56 14.20 2.10 0.98
N SER A 57 14.96 1.28 0.23
CA SER A 57 14.79 1.05 -1.19
C SER A 57 14.29 -0.38 -1.38
N LEU A 58 13.06 -0.53 -1.88
CA LEU A 58 12.44 -1.84 -2.00
C LEU A 58 13.11 -2.66 -3.11
N SER A 59 12.98 -3.98 -3.05
CA SER A 59 13.32 -4.85 -4.19
C SER A 59 12.38 -4.60 -5.38
N ASP A 60 12.74 -5.07 -6.57
CA ASP A 60 11.86 -4.99 -7.76
C ASP A 60 10.51 -5.68 -7.48
N SER A 61 10.54 -6.87 -6.87
CA SER A 61 9.33 -7.63 -6.51
C SER A 61 8.47 -6.93 -5.46
N ASP A 62 9.09 -6.39 -4.40
CA ASP A 62 8.33 -5.67 -3.35
C ASP A 62 7.77 -4.34 -3.88
N SER A 63 8.48 -3.70 -4.80
CA SER A 63 8.03 -2.48 -5.48
C SER A 63 6.79 -2.74 -6.33
N VAL A 64 6.72 -3.87 -7.03
CA VAL A 64 5.52 -4.28 -7.79
C VAL A 64 4.39 -4.61 -6.82
N ALA A 65 4.63 -5.47 -5.83
CA ALA A 65 3.62 -5.90 -4.87
C ALA A 65 2.98 -4.74 -4.08
N LEU A 66 3.79 -3.76 -3.66
CA LEU A 66 3.29 -2.58 -2.97
C LEU A 66 2.43 -1.70 -3.87
N ARG A 67 2.88 -1.43 -5.11
CA ARG A 67 2.12 -0.62 -6.07
C ARG A 67 0.78 -1.25 -6.42
N GLU A 68 0.76 -2.55 -6.70
CA GLU A 68 -0.48 -3.27 -7.00
C GLU A 68 -1.45 -3.28 -5.81
N ALA A 69 -0.96 -3.50 -4.59
CA ALA A 69 -1.80 -3.47 -3.40
C ALA A 69 -2.37 -2.07 -3.18
N ALA A 70 -1.57 -1.03 -3.37
CA ALA A 70 -2.01 0.35 -3.25
C ALA A 70 -3.08 0.71 -4.30
N GLU A 71 -2.89 0.32 -5.56
CA GLU A 71 -3.88 0.52 -6.62
C GLU A 71 -5.16 -0.24 -6.37
N HIS A 72 -5.06 -1.50 -5.93
CA HIS A 72 -6.21 -2.33 -5.56
C HIS A 72 -7.05 -1.63 -4.49
N TRP A 73 -6.46 -1.30 -3.33
CA TRP A 73 -7.23 -0.71 -2.24
C TRP A 73 -7.74 0.70 -2.56
N ARG A 74 -7.02 1.48 -3.35
CA ARG A 74 -7.51 2.78 -3.82
C ARG A 74 -8.80 2.62 -4.62
N ARG A 75 -8.85 1.64 -5.53
CA ARG A 75 -10.04 1.31 -6.31
C ARG A 75 -11.16 0.80 -5.42
N GLU A 76 -10.88 -0.21 -4.58
CA GLU A 76 -11.89 -0.79 -3.70
C GLU A 76 -12.50 0.23 -2.74
N MET A 77 -11.70 1.12 -2.16
CA MET A 77 -12.22 2.18 -1.29
C MET A 77 -13.10 3.16 -2.07
N SER A 78 -12.69 3.53 -3.29
CA SER A 78 -13.51 4.39 -4.15
C SER A 78 -14.87 3.76 -4.48
N GLU A 79 -14.88 2.46 -4.78
CA GLU A 79 -16.10 1.71 -5.08
C GLU A 79 -16.99 1.52 -3.85
N ALA A 80 -16.41 1.16 -2.70
CA ALA A 80 -17.12 1.03 -1.44
C ALA A 80 -17.79 2.34 -1.01
N LEU A 81 -17.08 3.47 -1.10
CA LEU A 81 -17.64 4.78 -0.80
C LEU A 81 -18.79 5.15 -1.74
N ARG A 82 -18.65 4.90 -3.05
CA ARG A 82 -19.74 5.12 -4.03
C ARG A 82 -20.95 4.24 -3.77
N ALA A 83 -20.75 3.03 -3.26
CA ALA A 83 -21.81 2.10 -2.86
C ALA A 83 -22.44 2.44 -1.50
N GLY A 84 -22.04 3.53 -0.85
CA GLY A 84 -22.58 3.96 0.44
C GLY A 84 -22.07 3.16 1.65
N LYS A 85 -20.98 2.40 1.48
CA LYS A 85 -20.32 1.71 2.59
C LYS A 85 -19.64 2.73 3.51
N THR A 86 -19.49 2.37 4.78
CA THR A 86 -18.76 3.20 5.75
C THR A 86 -17.30 2.75 5.82
N VAL A 87 -16.35 3.65 5.61
CA VAL A 87 -14.90 3.35 5.69
C VAL A 87 -14.26 4.20 6.79
N PHE A 88 -13.71 3.55 7.81
CA PHE A 88 -12.88 4.19 8.84
C PHE A 88 -11.41 3.96 8.52
N ILE A 89 -10.62 5.02 8.48
CA ILE A 89 -9.20 4.96 8.15
C ILE A 89 -8.40 5.33 9.40
N PHE A 90 -7.64 4.39 9.92
CA PHE A 90 -6.71 4.62 11.03
C PHE A 90 -5.38 5.02 10.45
N LEU A 91 -5.12 6.31 10.27
CA LEU A 91 -3.88 6.78 9.65
C LEU A 91 -2.68 6.53 10.58
N PRO A 92 -1.73 5.63 10.23
CA PRO A 92 -0.46 5.55 10.94
C PRO A 92 0.42 6.75 10.60
N GLY A 93 1.56 6.87 11.28
CA GLY A 93 2.62 7.78 10.84
C GLY A 93 2.99 7.55 9.37
N ARG A 94 3.47 8.62 8.71
CA ARG A 94 3.90 8.57 7.32
C ARG A 94 5.11 7.64 7.17
N GLU A 95 4.95 6.63 6.33
CA GLU A 95 6.00 5.66 5.99
C GLU A 95 6.47 5.94 4.57
N GLU A 96 7.78 6.11 4.38
CA GLU A 96 8.37 6.48 3.10
C GLU A 96 9.40 5.47 2.62
N VAL A 97 9.30 5.10 1.34
CA VAL A 97 10.18 4.15 0.68
C VAL A 97 10.45 4.58 -0.76
N TYR A 98 11.54 4.08 -1.32
CA TYR A 98 11.82 4.13 -2.74
C TYR A 98 11.34 2.84 -3.42
N VAL A 99 10.55 2.96 -4.48
CA VAL A 99 10.07 1.84 -5.30
C VAL A 99 10.73 1.85 -6.66
N ASP A 100 10.97 0.67 -7.22
CA ASP A 100 11.43 0.51 -8.61
C ASP A 100 10.42 1.14 -9.58
N THR A 101 10.90 1.98 -10.49
CA THR A 101 10.05 2.48 -11.59
C THR A 101 9.95 1.48 -12.74
N GLY A 102 10.90 0.53 -12.83
CA GLY A 102 11.10 -0.34 -13.98
C GLY A 102 12.02 0.26 -15.04
N GLU A 103 12.39 1.54 -14.89
CA GLU A 103 13.34 2.19 -15.79
C GLU A 103 14.78 1.80 -15.42
N ARG A 104 15.60 1.65 -16.45
CA ARG A 104 17.02 1.32 -16.33
C ARG A 104 17.82 2.31 -17.16
N GLN A 105 18.80 2.95 -16.53
CA GLN A 105 19.78 3.77 -17.25
C GLN A 105 21.06 2.96 -17.44
N HIS A 106 21.63 3.03 -18.64
CA HIS A 106 22.85 2.32 -18.97
C HIS A 106 23.95 3.33 -19.30
N SER A 107 25.10 3.16 -18.68
CA SER A 107 26.31 3.93 -18.98
C SER A 107 27.49 3.01 -19.25
N GLY A 108 28.43 3.46 -20.09
CA GLY A 108 29.55 2.65 -20.57
C GLY A 108 29.18 1.71 -21.73
N THR A 109 30.19 1.00 -22.25
CA THR A 109 30.04 0.08 -23.40
C THR A 109 30.61 -1.31 -23.06
N GLY A 110 30.02 -2.35 -23.67
CA GLY A 110 30.50 -3.73 -23.55
C GLY A 110 30.58 -4.24 -22.10
N ARG A 111 31.75 -4.77 -21.72
CA ARG A 111 32.01 -5.38 -20.41
C ARG A 111 31.91 -4.41 -19.22
N ASN A 112 32.00 -3.11 -19.47
CA ASN A 112 31.92 -2.04 -18.45
C ASN A 112 30.54 -1.35 -18.41
N ARG A 113 29.48 -1.99 -18.94
CA ARG A 113 28.13 -1.44 -18.86
C ARG A 113 27.65 -1.44 -17.41
N ARG A 114 27.43 -0.25 -16.86
CA ARG A 114 26.76 -0.06 -15.57
C ARG A 114 25.27 0.13 -15.81
N THR A 115 24.45 -0.63 -15.10
CA THR A 115 23.00 -0.47 -15.11
C THR A 115 22.57 0.20 -13.81
N THR A 116 22.01 1.40 -13.92
CA THR A 116 21.42 2.13 -12.80
C THR A 116 19.93 1.85 -12.80
N ARG A 117 19.44 1.35 -11.66
CA ARG A 117 18.01 1.22 -11.39
C ARG A 117 17.46 2.58 -10.99
N ILE A 118 16.38 3.01 -11.63
CA ILE A 118 15.69 4.24 -11.29
C ILE A 118 14.59 3.93 -10.27
N VAL A 119 14.55 4.73 -9.21
CA VAL A 119 13.59 4.57 -8.13
C VAL A 119 12.80 5.86 -7.91
N ALA A 120 11.56 5.74 -7.47
CA ALA A 120 10.66 6.84 -7.20
C ALA A 120 10.16 6.81 -5.77
N ASP A 121 9.81 7.99 -5.24
CA ASP A 121 9.24 8.14 -3.91
C ASP A 121 7.83 7.53 -3.82
N PHE A 122 7.63 6.72 -2.78
CA PHE A 122 6.34 6.17 -2.41
C PHE A 122 6.11 6.38 -0.91
N ASN A 123 4.86 6.67 -0.56
CA ASN A 123 4.44 6.68 0.84
C ASN A 123 3.10 5.95 0.99
N ASN A 124 2.84 5.47 2.20
CA ASN A 124 1.65 4.70 2.52
C ASN A 124 0.31 5.43 2.30
N TYR A 125 0.30 6.77 2.30
CA TYR A 125 -0.93 7.53 2.04
C TYR A 125 -1.35 7.47 0.56
N LYS A 126 -0.46 7.09 -0.37
CA LYS A 126 -0.79 6.85 -1.78
C LYS A 126 -1.77 5.68 -2.02
N VAL A 127 -2.08 4.92 -0.96
CA VAL A 127 -3.09 3.85 -0.97
C VAL A 127 -4.52 4.42 -0.94
N LEU A 128 -4.69 5.64 -0.44
CA LEU A 128 -6.00 6.26 -0.23
C LEU A 128 -6.59 6.80 -1.54
N PRO A 129 -7.94 6.84 -1.68
CA PRO A 129 -8.62 7.40 -2.85
C PRO A 129 -8.67 8.93 -2.84
N VAL A 130 -7.99 9.58 -1.90
CA VAL A 130 -7.91 11.02 -1.74
C VAL A 130 -6.45 11.43 -1.58
N ASP A 131 -6.12 12.63 -2.06
CA ASP A 131 -4.81 13.21 -1.85
C ASP A 131 -4.78 13.96 -0.51
N LEU A 132 -3.81 13.63 0.34
CA LEU A 132 -3.62 14.24 1.66
C LEU A 132 -2.51 15.32 1.66
N THR A 133 -1.97 15.70 0.50
CA THR A 133 -0.83 16.64 0.41
C THR A 133 -1.20 18.10 0.80
N SER A 134 -2.49 18.40 1.02
CA SER A 134 -3.00 19.73 1.38
C SER A 134 -3.37 19.91 2.86
N MET A 135 -3.00 18.96 3.73
CA MET A 135 -3.23 19.04 5.19
C MET A 135 -1.96 19.41 5.95
#